data_AF-A0A562PMG5-F1
#
_entry.id   AF-A0A562PMG5-F1
#
_cell.length_a   1.000
_cell.length_b   1.000
_cell.length_c   1.000
_cell.angle_alpha   90.00
_cell.angle_beta   90.00
_cell.angle_gamma   90.00
#
_symmetry.space_group_name_H-M   'P 1'
#
loop_
_entity.id
_entity.type
_entity.pdbx_description
1 polymer ?
#
loop_
_entity_poly.entity_id
_entity_poly.type
_entity_poly.pdbx_seq_one_letter_code
_entity_poly.pdbx_strand_id
1 'polypeptide(L)'
;MKNIFLLLSFFCCSLSFGQANPRYAVVDAKMEAIPTAATTSTQTIANYINANFKTESDKIRAAYYWTASNISYDIPGMYAVNFKETVQQKIARTLKTRKGVCIHYASVFNDLAQKIGIQSYIIEGYNKQNGKVSNLAHAWIAAKIDKKWFIFDATWGSGYVNNGKFYKKLNKAYFKAEPSKIIASHIPFDYLWQFLNYPITNNEFYEGKIQINKDKKYFDFENEIIKYNVLPEAEQLFASVERIEKNGLKNDMILERYEGKKQQLVYLRQKTNIEKLNAIVIEMNKAVVLLNEFIRYRNNKFNPALSDSEISSMIETPKEILINCQNNIYSVGSVGSQNKANAESIKKSIGVALSQAEEHSLFVKNYLSKSKIVRKTMFSKAVQFRVR
;
A
#
# COMPACT_ATOMS: atom_id res chain seq x y z
N MET A 1 -5.95 -65.35 37.32
CA MET A 1 -7.35 -64.89 37.26
C MET A 1 -7.54 -63.62 38.08
N LYS A 2 -7.93 -62.53 37.40
CA LYS A 2 -8.73 -61.39 37.87
C LYS A 2 -8.14 -60.43 38.93
N ASN A 3 -8.27 -59.11 38.84
CA ASN A 3 -8.67 -58.16 37.80
C ASN A 3 -8.17 -56.78 38.30
N ILE A 4 -7.40 -56.04 37.50
CA ILE A 4 -7.10 -54.63 37.77
C ILE A 4 -8.03 -53.81 36.87
N PHE A 5 -8.95 -53.06 37.47
CA PHE A 5 -9.82 -52.13 36.77
C PHE A 5 -9.01 -50.89 36.36
N LEU A 6 -8.80 -50.73 35.06
CA LEU A 6 -8.25 -49.52 34.46
C LEU A 6 -9.41 -48.57 34.12
N LEU A 7 -9.51 -47.46 34.85
CA LEU A 7 -10.47 -46.40 34.58
C LEU A 7 -9.92 -45.54 33.42
N LEU A 8 -10.37 -45.80 32.19
CA LEU A 8 -10.12 -44.92 31.05
C LEU A 8 -11.03 -43.69 31.16
N SER A 9 -10.48 -42.53 31.55
CA SER A 9 -11.19 -41.26 31.38
C SER A 9 -11.14 -40.87 29.90
N PHE A 10 -12.22 -41.13 29.17
CA PHE A 10 -12.43 -40.59 27.83
C PHE A 10 -12.69 -39.09 27.95
N PHE A 11 -11.64 -38.27 27.80
CA PHE A 11 -11.79 -36.82 27.64
C PHE A 11 -12.30 -36.57 26.22
N CYS A 12 -13.62 -36.69 26.05
CA CYS A 12 -14.31 -36.35 24.82
C CYS A 12 -14.29 -34.82 24.68
N CYS A 13 -13.25 -34.29 24.03
CA CYS A 13 -13.29 -32.93 23.50
C CYS A 13 -14.43 -32.87 22.48
N SER A 14 -15.58 -32.38 22.92
CA SER A 14 -16.69 -31.98 22.08
C SER A 14 -16.24 -30.78 21.24
N LEU A 15 -15.55 -31.07 20.14
CA LEU A 15 -15.55 -30.18 18.99
C LEU A 15 -17.02 -30.00 18.61
N SER A 16 -17.55 -28.82 18.92
CA SER A 16 -18.86 -28.41 18.42
C SER A 16 -18.73 -28.33 16.90
N PHE A 17 -19.01 -29.44 16.21
CA PHE A 17 -19.22 -29.45 14.79
C PHE A 17 -20.42 -28.54 14.55
N GLY A 18 -20.15 -27.31 14.11
CA GLY A 18 -21.20 -26.38 13.71
C GLY A 18 -22.14 -27.11 12.76
N GLN A 19 -23.40 -27.28 13.18
CA GLN A 19 -24.43 -27.86 12.33
C GLN A 19 -24.39 -27.13 10.99
N ALA A 20 -24.35 -27.90 9.89
CA ALA A 20 -24.35 -27.32 8.56
C ALA A 20 -25.60 -26.44 8.44
N ASN A 21 -25.42 -25.11 8.37
CA ASN A 21 -26.53 -24.19 8.19
C ASN A 21 -27.27 -24.61 6.91
N PRO A 22 -28.51 -25.11 6.99
CA PRO A 22 -29.24 -25.64 5.84
C PRO A 22 -29.34 -24.63 4.70
N ARG A 23 -29.31 -23.33 5.05
CA ARG A 23 -29.30 -22.19 4.13
C ARG A 23 -28.10 -22.19 3.18
N TYR A 24 -26.92 -22.65 3.61
CA TYR A 24 -25.75 -22.67 2.73
C TYR A 24 -25.86 -23.73 1.64
N ALA A 25 -26.56 -24.85 1.87
CA ALA A 25 -26.77 -25.86 0.83
C ALA A 25 -27.58 -25.29 -0.35
N VAL A 26 -28.55 -24.42 -0.07
CA VAL A 26 -29.36 -23.74 -1.11
C VAL A 26 -28.50 -22.77 -1.91
N VAL A 27 -27.64 -21.99 -1.25
CA VAL A 27 -26.71 -21.06 -1.90
C VAL A 27 -25.72 -21.83 -2.79
N ASP A 28 -25.14 -22.90 -2.24
CA ASP A 28 -24.17 -23.76 -2.93
C ASP A 28 -24.80 -24.37 -4.19
N ALA A 29 -25.99 -24.99 -4.10
CA ALA A 29 -26.69 -25.58 -5.24
C ALA A 29 -27.01 -24.53 -6.34
N LYS A 30 -27.41 -23.33 -5.94
CA LYS A 30 -27.69 -22.24 -6.89
C LYS A 30 -26.43 -21.72 -7.60
N MET A 31 -25.28 -21.77 -6.92
CA MET A 31 -23.98 -21.40 -7.49
C MET A 31 -23.35 -22.53 -8.29
N GLU A 32 -23.63 -23.78 -7.97
CA GLU A 32 -23.26 -24.95 -8.79
C GLU A 32 -23.93 -24.89 -10.17
N ALA A 33 -25.17 -24.42 -10.21
CA ALA A 33 -25.95 -24.22 -11.45
C ALA A 33 -25.65 -22.91 -12.20
N ILE A 34 -24.60 -22.15 -11.83
CA ILE A 34 -24.25 -20.90 -12.52
C ILE A 34 -23.90 -21.19 -14.00
N PRO A 35 -24.50 -20.48 -14.98
CA PRO A 35 -24.16 -20.69 -16.40
C PRO A 35 -22.69 -20.36 -16.68
N THR A 36 -22.00 -21.18 -17.48
CA THR A 36 -20.59 -20.95 -17.85
C THR A 36 -20.33 -19.56 -18.41
N ALA A 37 -21.26 -19.02 -19.21
CA ALA A 37 -21.16 -17.66 -19.76
C ALA A 37 -21.11 -16.56 -18.67
N ALA A 38 -21.71 -16.82 -17.50
CA ALA A 38 -21.67 -15.92 -16.34
C ALA A 38 -20.41 -16.11 -15.47
N THR A 39 -19.43 -16.93 -15.90
CA THR A 39 -18.20 -17.22 -15.15
C THR A 39 -16.91 -16.70 -15.81
N THR A 40 -17.07 -15.85 -16.84
CA THR A 40 -15.99 -15.31 -17.69
C THR A 40 -15.19 -14.19 -17.04
N SER A 41 -15.79 -13.45 -16.11
CA SER A 41 -15.15 -12.41 -15.32
C SER A 41 -15.71 -12.44 -13.90
N THR A 42 -14.98 -11.87 -12.94
CA THR A 42 -15.53 -11.65 -11.60
C THR A 42 -16.73 -10.69 -11.62
N GLN A 43 -16.81 -9.78 -12.59
CA GLN A 43 -17.97 -8.90 -12.75
C GLN A 43 -19.23 -9.68 -13.10
N THR A 44 -19.17 -10.61 -14.06
CA THR A 44 -20.33 -11.42 -14.45
C THR A 44 -20.78 -12.37 -13.34
N ILE A 45 -19.83 -12.94 -12.59
CA ILE A 45 -20.11 -13.75 -11.40
C ILE A 45 -20.77 -12.90 -10.31
N ALA A 46 -20.23 -11.72 -10.01
CA ALA A 46 -20.79 -10.82 -9.00
C ALA A 46 -22.21 -10.34 -9.38
N ASN A 47 -22.46 -10.05 -10.65
CA ASN A 47 -23.79 -9.71 -11.15
C ASN A 47 -24.78 -10.87 -10.92
N TYR A 48 -24.39 -12.10 -11.22
CA TYR A 48 -25.21 -13.29 -10.94
C TYR A 48 -25.48 -13.44 -9.45
N ILE A 49 -24.47 -13.26 -8.58
CA ILE A 49 -24.63 -13.31 -7.13
C ILE A 49 -25.63 -12.24 -6.65
N ASN A 50 -25.48 -11.00 -7.08
CA ASN A 50 -26.36 -9.89 -6.67
C ASN A 50 -27.81 -10.05 -7.17
N ALA A 51 -28.00 -10.69 -8.33
CA ALA A 51 -29.33 -10.98 -8.85
C ALA A 51 -30.07 -12.04 -8.02
N ASN A 52 -29.34 -13.05 -7.52
CA ASN A 52 -29.93 -14.22 -6.88
C ASN A 52 -29.92 -14.19 -5.34
N PHE A 53 -29.08 -13.36 -4.72
CA PHE A 53 -28.92 -13.31 -3.26
C PHE A 53 -29.03 -11.88 -2.73
N LYS A 54 -29.70 -11.72 -1.58
CA LYS A 54 -29.97 -10.40 -0.99
C LYS A 54 -29.09 -10.09 0.22
N THR A 55 -28.85 -11.07 1.09
CA THR A 55 -28.11 -10.85 2.34
C THR A 55 -26.60 -10.94 2.14
N GLU A 56 -25.81 -10.21 2.93
CA GLU A 56 -24.34 -10.30 2.90
C GLU A 56 -23.85 -11.74 3.14
N SER A 57 -24.48 -12.44 4.09
CA SER A 57 -24.14 -13.83 4.42
C SER A 57 -24.37 -14.79 3.24
N ASP A 58 -25.45 -14.64 2.47
CA ASP A 58 -25.67 -15.48 1.28
C ASP A 58 -24.72 -15.10 0.13
N LYS A 59 -24.51 -13.80 -0.10
CA LYS A 59 -23.63 -13.33 -1.17
C LYS A 59 -22.17 -13.74 -0.94
N ILE A 60 -21.65 -13.60 0.29
CA ILE A 60 -20.28 -14.03 0.60
C ILE A 60 -20.14 -15.55 0.55
N ARG A 61 -21.20 -16.30 0.93
CA ARG A 61 -21.22 -17.75 0.76
C ARG A 61 -21.14 -18.13 -0.72
N ALA A 62 -21.90 -17.47 -1.57
CA ALA A 62 -21.91 -17.71 -3.00
C ALA A 62 -20.55 -17.46 -3.64
N ALA A 63 -19.91 -16.33 -3.29
CA ALA A 63 -18.56 -16.00 -3.75
C ALA A 63 -17.51 -17.02 -3.25
N TYR A 64 -17.53 -17.37 -1.95
CA TYR A 64 -16.63 -18.38 -1.38
C TYR A 64 -16.79 -19.74 -2.06
N TYR A 65 -18.04 -20.21 -2.19
CA TYR A 65 -18.34 -21.50 -2.80
C TYR A 65 -17.83 -21.52 -4.23
N TRP A 66 -18.13 -20.48 -5.02
CA TRP A 66 -17.66 -20.40 -6.40
C TRP A 66 -16.14 -20.48 -6.46
N THR A 67 -15.41 -19.69 -5.67
CA THR A 67 -13.94 -19.72 -5.63
C THR A 67 -13.40 -21.10 -5.24
N ALA A 68 -13.86 -21.66 -4.12
CA ALA A 68 -13.34 -22.91 -3.57
C ALA A 68 -13.70 -24.16 -4.41
N SER A 69 -14.85 -24.14 -5.10
CA SER A 69 -15.29 -25.26 -5.93
C SER A 69 -14.75 -25.20 -7.38
N ASN A 70 -14.49 -24.01 -7.93
CA ASN A 70 -14.10 -23.85 -9.33
C ASN A 70 -12.59 -23.71 -9.56
N ILE A 71 -11.79 -23.44 -8.53
CA ILE A 71 -10.33 -23.32 -8.66
C ILE A 71 -9.66 -24.58 -8.08
N SER A 72 -8.66 -25.10 -8.79
CA SER A 72 -7.82 -26.21 -8.34
C SER A 72 -6.42 -25.74 -7.96
N TYR A 73 -5.86 -26.30 -6.90
CA TYR A 73 -4.55 -25.86 -6.40
C TYR A 73 -3.43 -26.24 -7.38
N ASP A 74 -2.64 -25.24 -7.76
CA ASP A 74 -1.52 -25.38 -8.71
C ASP A 74 -0.24 -25.76 -7.97
N ILE A 75 -0.04 -27.07 -7.77
CA ILE A 75 1.11 -27.61 -7.02
C ILE A 75 2.45 -27.20 -7.65
N PRO A 76 2.69 -27.36 -8.97
CA PRO A 76 3.92 -26.86 -9.59
C PRO A 76 4.11 -25.36 -9.42
N GLY A 77 3.03 -24.58 -9.50
CA GLY A 77 3.05 -23.13 -9.37
C GLY A 77 3.39 -22.61 -7.97
N MET A 78 3.38 -23.44 -6.92
CA MET A 78 3.66 -22.99 -5.54
C MET A 78 5.10 -22.55 -5.32
N TYR A 79 6.04 -23.09 -6.10
CA TYR A 79 7.47 -22.77 -6.01
C TYR A 79 7.91 -21.70 -7.03
N ALA A 80 7.02 -21.27 -7.92
CA ALA A 80 7.31 -20.37 -9.03
C ALA A 80 6.36 -19.15 -9.04
N VAL A 81 6.26 -18.47 -7.89
CA VAL A 81 5.38 -17.30 -7.76
C VAL A 81 5.94 -16.13 -8.57
N ASN A 82 5.17 -15.63 -9.54
CA ASN A 82 5.53 -14.45 -10.30
C ASN A 82 5.18 -13.17 -9.52
N PHE A 83 6.17 -12.60 -8.84
CA PHE A 83 6.01 -11.37 -8.07
C PHE A 83 5.71 -10.12 -8.91
N LYS A 84 5.88 -10.16 -10.24
CA LYS A 84 5.57 -9.04 -11.15
C LYS A 84 4.14 -9.06 -11.69
N GLU A 85 3.39 -10.14 -11.46
CA GLU A 85 2.01 -10.26 -11.93
C GLU A 85 1.11 -9.25 -11.19
N THR A 86 0.30 -8.48 -11.90
CA THR A 86 -0.68 -7.58 -11.27
C THR A 86 -1.85 -8.38 -10.67
N VAL A 87 -2.67 -7.76 -9.80
CA VAL A 87 -3.86 -8.43 -9.23
C VAL A 87 -4.84 -8.83 -10.34
N GLN A 88 -5.03 -7.96 -11.35
CA GLN A 88 -5.92 -8.19 -12.48
C GLN A 88 -5.43 -9.36 -13.35
N GLN A 89 -4.11 -9.47 -13.55
CA GLN A 89 -3.52 -10.59 -14.27
C GLN A 89 -3.73 -11.92 -13.51
N LYS A 90 -3.51 -11.95 -12.18
CA LYS A 90 -3.79 -13.13 -11.34
C LYS A 90 -5.24 -13.59 -11.50
N ILE A 91 -6.18 -12.65 -11.39
CA ILE A 91 -7.62 -12.93 -11.52
C ILE A 91 -7.92 -13.49 -12.91
N ALA A 92 -7.54 -12.77 -13.98
CA ALA A 92 -7.82 -13.17 -15.35
C ALA A 92 -7.25 -14.56 -15.68
N ARG A 93 -6.00 -14.83 -15.27
CA ARG A 93 -5.35 -16.13 -15.43
C ARG A 93 -6.12 -17.22 -14.72
N THR A 94 -6.47 -17.02 -13.45
CA THR A 94 -7.18 -18.02 -12.66
C THR A 94 -8.61 -18.28 -13.14
N LEU A 95 -9.32 -17.26 -13.63
CA LEU A 95 -10.61 -17.47 -14.28
C LEU A 95 -10.48 -18.30 -15.55
N LYS A 96 -9.45 -18.05 -16.36
CA LYS A 96 -9.19 -18.79 -17.60
C LYS A 96 -8.74 -20.23 -17.37
N THR A 97 -7.78 -20.45 -16.47
CA THR A 97 -7.15 -21.75 -16.26
C THR A 97 -7.85 -22.60 -15.20
N ARG A 98 -8.69 -22.00 -14.36
CA ARG A 98 -9.28 -22.61 -13.16
C ARG A 98 -8.23 -23.20 -12.21
N LYS A 99 -7.01 -22.63 -12.23
CA LYS A 99 -5.87 -23.06 -11.42
C LYS A 99 -5.17 -21.87 -10.79
N GLY A 100 -4.58 -22.09 -9.62
CA GLY A 100 -3.75 -21.10 -8.94
C GLY A 100 -3.27 -21.57 -7.57
N VAL A 101 -2.43 -20.75 -6.94
CA VAL A 101 -1.99 -20.93 -5.54
C VAL A 101 -2.72 -19.94 -4.63
N CYS A 102 -2.43 -19.93 -3.34
CA CYS A 102 -3.17 -19.17 -2.31
C CYS A 102 -3.51 -17.72 -2.69
N ILE A 103 -2.55 -16.94 -3.20
CA ILE A 103 -2.78 -15.54 -3.62
C ILE A 103 -3.80 -15.41 -4.76
N HIS A 104 -3.95 -16.41 -5.62
CA HIS A 104 -4.91 -16.42 -6.72
C HIS A 104 -6.34 -16.63 -6.20
N TYR A 105 -6.51 -17.59 -5.27
CA TYR A 105 -7.77 -17.79 -4.57
C TYR A 105 -8.18 -16.51 -3.83
N ALA A 106 -7.25 -15.93 -3.06
CA ALA A 106 -7.49 -14.71 -2.32
C ALA A 106 -7.82 -13.52 -3.24
N SER A 107 -7.10 -13.36 -4.36
CA SER A 107 -7.35 -12.27 -5.32
C SER A 107 -8.73 -12.37 -5.97
N VAL A 108 -9.11 -13.56 -6.45
CA VAL A 108 -10.41 -13.79 -7.06
C VAL A 108 -11.54 -13.59 -6.05
N PHE A 109 -11.39 -14.14 -4.84
CA PHE A 109 -12.43 -14.04 -3.84
C PHE A 109 -12.59 -12.61 -3.29
N ASN A 110 -11.48 -11.90 -3.04
CA ASN A 110 -11.53 -10.52 -2.60
C ASN A 110 -12.21 -9.61 -3.64
N ASP A 111 -11.86 -9.77 -4.92
CA ASP A 111 -12.46 -8.99 -6.00
C ASP A 111 -13.96 -9.29 -6.17
N LEU A 112 -14.38 -10.55 -5.99
CA LEU A 112 -15.80 -10.90 -5.92
C LEU A 112 -16.49 -10.24 -4.73
N ALA A 113 -15.91 -10.34 -3.52
CA ALA A 113 -16.46 -9.75 -2.30
C ALA A 113 -16.67 -8.24 -2.42
N GLN A 114 -15.69 -7.51 -2.96
CA GLN A 114 -15.81 -6.08 -3.21
C GLN A 114 -16.92 -5.77 -4.22
N LYS A 115 -17.01 -6.51 -5.33
CA LYS A 115 -18.05 -6.32 -6.37
C LYS A 115 -19.48 -6.64 -5.92
N ILE A 116 -19.64 -7.47 -4.89
CA ILE A 116 -20.95 -7.74 -4.26
C ILE A 116 -21.28 -6.78 -3.10
N GLY A 117 -20.44 -5.75 -2.90
CA GLY A 117 -20.64 -4.68 -1.93
C GLY A 117 -20.13 -4.98 -0.53
N ILE A 118 -19.27 -5.99 -0.37
CA ILE A 118 -18.73 -6.39 0.93
C ILE A 118 -17.31 -5.87 1.08
N GLN A 119 -17.06 -5.15 2.17
CA GLN A 119 -15.71 -4.69 2.51
C GLN A 119 -14.81 -5.89 2.82
N SER A 120 -13.70 -6.01 2.10
CA SER A 120 -12.74 -7.11 2.28
C SER A 120 -11.30 -6.70 1.99
N TYR A 121 -10.38 -7.47 2.58
CA TYR A 121 -8.94 -7.31 2.44
C TYR A 121 -8.27 -8.65 2.15
N ILE A 122 -7.27 -8.66 1.27
CA ILE A 122 -6.33 -9.77 1.16
C ILE A 122 -5.35 -9.67 2.32
N ILE A 123 -5.19 -10.75 3.05
CA ILE A 123 -4.29 -10.86 4.19
C ILE A 123 -3.14 -11.77 3.80
N GLU A 124 -1.92 -11.29 3.98
CA GLU A 124 -0.69 -12.05 3.80
C GLU A 124 -0.13 -12.45 5.17
N GLY A 125 0.32 -13.68 5.28
CA GLY A 125 0.88 -14.21 6.50
C GLY A 125 1.50 -15.57 6.28
N TYR A 126 1.46 -16.39 7.32
CA TYR A 126 1.91 -17.76 7.26
C TYR A 126 1.00 -18.62 8.13
N ASN A 127 1.15 -19.94 8.03
CA ASN A 127 0.28 -20.88 8.70
C ASN A 127 1.04 -21.93 9.51
N LYS A 128 0.28 -22.62 10.35
CA LYS A 128 0.73 -23.74 11.18
C LYS A 128 -0.13 -24.96 10.87
N GLN A 129 0.52 -26.09 10.62
CA GLN A 129 -0.12 -27.40 10.46
C GLN A 129 0.48 -28.38 11.46
N ASN A 130 -0.35 -29.12 12.19
CA ASN A 130 0.08 -30.11 13.18
C ASN A 130 1.11 -29.53 14.19
N GLY A 131 0.86 -28.30 14.67
CA GLY A 131 1.75 -27.62 15.62
C GLY A 131 3.00 -26.96 14.99
N LYS A 132 3.30 -27.23 13.72
CA LYS A 132 4.52 -26.76 13.04
C LYS A 132 4.24 -25.64 12.06
N VAL A 133 5.06 -24.60 12.11
CA VAL A 133 5.00 -23.49 11.15
C VAL A 133 5.42 -23.98 9.76
N SER A 134 4.64 -23.63 8.75
CA SER A 134 4.97 -23.89 7.35
C SER A 134 6.16 -23.05 6.90
N ASN A 135 6.95 -23.57 5.95
CA ASN A 135 8.05 -22.85 5.32
C ASN A 135 7.59 -21.96 4.14
N LEU A 136 6.28 -21.92 3.86
CA LEU A 136 5.72 -21.14 2.78
C LEU A 136 4.74 -20.10 3.32
N ALA A 137 4.87 -18.88 2.81
CA ALA A 137 3.90 -17.82 3.05
C ALA A 137 2.53 -18.21 2.49
N HIS A 138 1.49 -17.63 3.06
CA HIS A 138 0.11 -17.93 2.72
C HIS A 138 -0.70 -16.64 2.59
N ALA A 139 -1.77 -16.72 1.80
CA ALA A 139 -2.68 -15.61 1.57
C ALA A 139 -4.13 -16.07 1.65
N TRP A 140 -4.94 -15.28 2.35
CA TRP A 140 -6.38 -15.49 2.54
C TRP A 140 -7.09 -14.13 2.51
N ILE A 141 -8.40 -14.10 2.79
CA ILE A 141 -9.12 -12.83 2.89
C ILE A 141 -9.80 -12.66 4.24
N ALA A 142 -10.01 -11.41 4.61
CA ALA A 142 -10.94 -11.03 5.66
C ALA A 142 -12.09 -10.22 5.04
N ALA A 143 -13.31 -10.41 5.52
CA ALA A 143 -14.45 -9.62 5.09
C ALA A 143 -15.34 -9.22 6.27
N LYS A 144 -15.91 -8.02 6.19
CA LYS A 144 -16.84 -7.50 7.20
C LYS A 144 -18.26 -7.89 6.84
N ILE A 145 -18.86 -8.79 7.63
CA ILE A 145 -20.22 -9.31 7.43
C ILE A 145 -21.05 -8.94 8.65
N ASP A 146 -22.20 -8.29 8.44
CA ASP A 146 -23.09 -7.85 9.53
C ASP A 146 -22.32 -7.05 10.60
N LYS A 147 -21.44 -6.14 10.14
CA LYS A 147 -20.53 -5.30 10.94
C LYS A 147 -19.44 -6.06 11.72
N LYS A 148 -19.26 -7.37 11.52
CA LYS A 148 -18.22 -8.17 12.19
C LYS A 148 -17.19 -8.70 11.18
N TRP A 149 -15.92 -8.68 11.58
CA TRP A 149 -14.84 -9.22 10.76
C TRP A 149 -14.74 -10.73 10.88
N PHE A 150 -14.67 -11.41 9.74
CA PHE A 150 -14.44 -12.85 9.65
C PHE A 150 -13.31 -13.15 8.67
N ILE A 151 -12.64 -14.27 8.92
CA ILE A 151 -11.57 -14.79 8.06
C ILE A 151 -12.13 -15.86 7.14
N PHE A 152 -11.64 -15.86 5.91
CA PHE A 152 -11.99 -16.84 4.90
C PHE A 152 -10.75 -17.29 4.14
N ASP A 153 -10.51 -18.59 4.13
CA ASP A 153 -9.48 -19.20 3.29
C ASP A 153 -10.13 -20.14 2.27
N ALA A 154 -10.29 -19.65 1.05
CA ALA A 154 -10.82 -20.44 -0.05
C ALA A 154 -9.82 -21.50 -0.56
N THR A 155 -8.53 -21.34 -0.27
CA THR A 155 -7.48 -22.29 -0.66
C THR A 155 -7.61 -23.56 0.17
N TRP A 156 -7.52 -23.45 1.50
CA TRP A 156 -7.72 -24.58 2.41
C TRP A 156 -9.20 -25.01 2.46
N GLY A 157 -10.10 -24.11 2.11
CA GLY A 157 -11.50 -24.39 1.84
C GLY A 157 -11.76 -25.32 0.66
N SER A 158 -10.91 -25.28 -0.37
CA SER A 158 -11.11 -26.04 -1.61
C SER A 158 -10.74 -27.52 -1.52
N GLY A 159 -9.88 -27.89 -0.57
CA GLY A 159 -9.35 -29.24 -0.48
C GLY A 159 -8.01 -29.30 0.25
N TYR A 160 -7.25 -30.35 -0.02
CA TYR A 160 -5.94 -30.59 0.59
C TYR A 160 -4.96 -31.20 -0.41
N VAL A 161 -3.66 -31.06 -0.13
CA VAL A 161 -2.59 -31.72 -0.86
C VAL A 161 -2.17 -32.95 -0.09
N ASN A 162 -2.11 -34.10 -0.76
CA ASN A 162 -1.58 -35.34 -0.20
C ASN A 162 -0.66 -36.00 -1.25
N ASN A 163 0.56 -36.36 -0.85
CA ASN A 163 1.58 -36.96 -1.72
C ASN A 163 1.77 -36.22 -3.06
N GLY A 164 1.89 -34.89 -3.01
CA GLY A 164 2.12 -34.06 -4.20
C GLY A 164 0.92 -33.95 -5.15
N LYS A 165 -0.28 -34.40 -4.74
CA LYS A 165 -1.53 -34.29 -5.51
C LYS A 165 -2.59 -33.53 -4.74
N PHE A 166 -3.31 -32.65 -5.44
CA PHE A 166 -4.43 -31.90 -4.87
C PHE A 166 -5.71 -32.72 -4.95
N TYR A 167 -6.42 -32.82 -3.83
CA TYR A 167 -7.72 -33.46 -3.71
C TYR A 167 -8.76 -32.42 -3.33
N LYS A 168 -9.72 -32.19 -4.23
CA LYS A 168 -10.83 -31.26 -4.00
C LYS A 168 -11.78 -31.86 -2.97
N LYS A 169 -12.01 -31.13 -1.88
CA LYS A 169 -12.95 -31.49 -0.80
C LYS A 169 -13.31 -30.21 -0.06
N LEU A 170 -14.53 -29.72 -0.27
CA LEU A 170 -14.96 -28.47 0.33
C LEU A 170 -14.92 -28.58 1.86
N ASN A 171 -14.15 -27.70 2.51
CA ASN A 171 -14.00 -27.65 3.94
C ASN A 171 -14.64 -26.40 4.53
N LYS A 172 -15.73 -26.59 5.27
CA LYS A 172 -16.53 -25.51 5.85
C LYS A 172 -15.82 -24.78 6.99
N ALA A 173 -14.78 -25.34 7.59
CA ALA A 173 -14.04 -24.72 8.69
C ALA A 173 -13.34 -23.41 8.29
N TYR A 174 -13.07 -23.22 6.99
CA TYR A 174 -12.40 -22.03 6.45
C TYR A 174 -13.37 -21.01 5.84
N PHE A 175 -14.67 -21.15 6.10
CA PHE A 175 -15.70 -20.19 5.74
C PHE A 175 -16.21 -19.48 6.99
N LYS A 176 -16.19 -18.14 6.99
CA LYS A 176 -16.66 -17.28 8.09
C LYS A 176 -16.02 -17.67 9.43
N ALA A 177 -14.71 -17.95 9.41
CA ALA A 177 -13.96 -18.32 10.60
C ALA A 177 -13.78 -17.11 11.52
N GLU A 178 -14.02 -17.28 12.82
CA GLU A 178 -13.79 -16.23 13.81
C GLU A 178 -12.29 -15.94 13.94
N PRO A 179 -11.87 -14.66 13.98
CA PRO A 179 -10.47 -14.31 14.12
C PRO A 179 -9.78 -14.95 15.33
N SER A 180 -10.46 -15.03 16.48
CA SER A 180 -9.95 -15.66 17.71
C SER A 180 -9.75 -17.17 17.60
N LYS A 181 -10.41 -17.85 16.66
CA LYS A 181 -10.26 -19.29 16.42
C LYS A 181 -9.20 -19.56 15.35
N ILE A 182 -9.25 -18.83 14.24
CA ILE A 182 -8.36 -19.08 13.10
C ILE A 182 -6.90 -18.67 13.38
N ILE A 183 -6.66 -17.75 14.31
CA ILE A 183 -5.31 -17.35 14.74
C ILE A 183 -4.48 -18.52 15.28
N ALA A 184 -5.11 -19.64 15.66
CA ALA A 184 -4.43 -20.88 16.03
C ALA A 184 -3.60 -21.49 14.88
N SER A 185 -3.99 -21.20 13.63
CA SER A 185 -3.36 -21.76 12.43
C SER A 185 -2.96 -20.73 11.39
N HIS A 186 -3.56 -19.54 11.35
CA HIS A 186 -3.29 -18.48 10.37
C HIS A 186 -2.88 -17.20 11.08
N ILE A 187 -1.62 -16.80 10.91
CA ILE A 187 -1.10 -15.57 11.51
C ILE A 187 -0.67 -14.58 10.41
N PRO A 188 -1.27 -13.38 10.35
CA PRO A 188 -0.84 -12.31 9.47
C PRO A 188 0.57 -11.83 9.78
N PHE A 189 1.30 -11.35 8.77
CA PHE A 189 2.58 -10.67 9.00
C PHE A 189 2.41 -9.37 9.79
N ASP A 190 1.38 -8.60 9.45
CA ASP A 190 1.02 -7.34 10.09
C ASP A 190 -0.16 -7.59 11.05
N TYR A 191 0.06 -7.37 12.35
CA TYR A 191 -0.90 -7.72 13.39
C TYR A 191 -2.22 -6.93 13.33
N LEU A 192 -2.30 -5.81 12.57
CA LEU A 192 -3.57 -5.11 12.33
C LEU A 192 -4.62 -6.07 11.76
N TRP A 193 -4.18 -6.97 10.89
CA TRP A 193 -5.04 -7.91 10.17
C TRP A 193 -5.33 -9.20 10.95
N GLN A 194 -5.01 -9.24 12.24
CA GLN A 194 -5.48 -10.31 13.12
C GLN A 194 -6.94 -10.11 13.53
N PHE A 195 -7.44 -8.87 13.48
CA PHE A 195 -8.79 -8.51 13.96
C PHE A 195 -9.02 -8.93 15.43
N LEU A 196 -7.98 -8.78 16.25
CA LEU A 196 -7.97 -9.06 17.68
C LEU A 196 -7.63 -7.79 18.45
N ASN A 197 -8.34 -7.56 19.56
CA ASN A 197 -8.03 -6.43 20.44
C ASN A 197 -6.81 -6.65 21.32
N TYR A 198 -6.33 -7.89 21.41
CA TYR A 198 -5.09 -8.27 22.08
C TYR A 198 -4.28 -9.14 21.11
N PRO A 199 -3.60 -8.52 20.13
CA PRO A 199 -2.94 -9.25 19.05
C PRO A 199 -1.88 -10.23 19.58
N ILE A 200 -1.75 -11.37 18.92
CA ILE A 200 -0.76 -12.42 19.22
C ILE A 200 0.53 -12.11 18.47
N THR A 201 1.65 -12.09 19.19
CA THR A 201 2.99 -11.92 18.63
C THR A 201 3.44 -13.19 17.92
N ASN A 202 4.43 -13.05 17.03
CA ASN A 202 5.02 -14.23 16.39
C ASN A 202 5.65 -15.18 17.43
N ASN A 203 6.20 -14.67 18.53
CA ASN A 203 6.68 -15.51 19.65
C ASN A 203 5.56 -16.35 20.27
N GLU A 204 4.48 -15.70 20.68
CA GLU A 204 3.33 -16.38 21.29
C GLU A 204 2.71 -17.41 20.33
N PHE A 205 2.64 -17.08 19.04
CA PHE A 205 2.17 -18.03 18.02
C PHE A 205 3.06 -19.27 17.94
N TYR A 206 4.39 -19.13 17.97
CA TYR A 206 5.31 -20.27 17.98
C TYR A 206 5.15 -21.13 19.25
N GLU A 207 5.03 -20.48 20.41
CA GLU A 207 4.83 -21.13 21.72
C GLU A 207 3.43 -21.73 21.90
N GLY A 208 2.49 -21.44 21.00
CA GLY A 208 1.09 -21.89 21.10
C GLY A 208 0.25 -21.11 22.13
N LYS A 209 0.75 -19.95 22.59
CA LYS A 209 0.05 -19.05 23.53
C LYS A 209 -0.94 -18.16 22.78
N ILE A 210 -2.04 -18.75 22.33
CA ILE A 210 -3.06 -18.08 21.51
C ILE A 210 -4.29 -17.59 22.31
N GLN A 211 -4.28 -17.78 23.62
CA GLN A 211 -5.36 -17.32 24.50
C GLN A 211 -5.29 -15.81 24.70
N ILE A 212 -6.45 -15.18 24.91
CA ILE A 212 -6.54 -13.73 25.14
C ILE A 212 -5.77 -13.37 26.41
N ASN A 213 -4.78 -12.50 26.28
CA ASN A 213 -4.05 -11.92 27.39
C ASN A 213 -4.43 -10.44 27.56
N LYS A 214 -5.24 -10.14 28.59
CA LYS A 214 -5.73 -8.78 28.87
C LYS A 214 -4.71 -7.87 29.54
N ASP A 215 -3.57 -8.41 29.98
CA ASP A 215 -2.46 -7.61 30.51
C ASP A 215 -1.71 -6.87 29.38
N LYS A 216 -1.89 -7.32 28.13
CA LYS A 216 -1.37 -6.61 26.95
C LYS A 216 -2.17 -5.34 26.69
N LYS A 217 -1.51 -4.34 26.11
CA LYS A 217 -2.16 -3.10 25.67
C LYS A 217 -3.33 -3.42 24.74
N TYR A 218 -4.51 -2.90 25.08
CA TYR A 218 -5.69 -2.97 24.22
C TYR A 218 -5.40 -2.28 22.88
N PHE A 219 -5.69 -2.99 21.79
CA PHE A 219 -5.52 -2.54 20.43
C PHE A 219 -6.90 -2.42 19.77
N ASP A 220 -7.35 -1.19 19.54
CA ASP A 220 -8.62 -0.95 18.85
C ASP A 220 -8.45 -1.14 17.34
N PHE A 221 -8.42 -2.40 16.89
CA PHE A 221 -8.15 -2.71 15.50
C PHE A 221 -9.18 -2.09 14.54
N GLU A 222 -10.43 -1.87 14.97
CA GLU A 222 -11.44 -1.26 14.11
C GLU A 222 -11.11 0.21 13.82
N ASN A 223 -10.80 0.97 14.86
CA ASN A 223 -10.36 2.36 14.71
C ASN A 223 -9.02 2.46 13.97
N GLU A 224 -8.10 1.53 14.19
CA GLU A 224 -6.84 1.49 13.45
C GLU A 224 -7.03 1.16 11.95
N ILE A 225 -7.99 0.30 11.58
CA ILE A 225 -8.36 0.08 10.18
C ILE A 225 -8.95 1.36 9.56
N ILE A 226 -9.82 2.09 10.28
CA ILE A 226 -10.40 3.36 9.79
C ILE A 226 -9.29 4.36 9.51
N LYS A 227 -8.36 4.56 10.46
CA LYS A 227 -7.19 5.43 10.28
C LYS A 227 -6.32 4.96 9.12
N TYR A 228 -6.01 3.67 9.06
CA TYR A 228 -5.19 3.08 8.01
C TYR A 228 -5.75 3.36 6.60
N ASN A 229 -7.05 3.21 6.40
CA ASN A 229 -7.68 3.36 5.09
C ASN A 229 -7.64 4.80 4.54
N VAL A 230 -7.50 5.82 5.39
CA VAL A 230 -7.43 7.22 4.95
C VAL A 230 -5.99 7.73 4.79
N LEU A 231 -4.98 6.94 5.19
CA LEU A 231 -3.58 7.31 5.04
C LEU A 231 -3.13 7.23 3.58
N PRO A 232 -2.22 8.12 3.14
CA PRO A 232 -1.48 7.94 1.90
C PRO A 232 -0.73 6.60 1.87
N GLU A 233 -0.49 6.05 0.67
CA GLU A 233 0.13 4.73 0.49
C GLU A 233 1.48 4.59 1.24
N ALA A 234 2.32 5.62 1.21
CA ALA A 234 3.60 5.61 1.92
C ALA A 234 3.42 5.51 3.44
N GLU A 235 2.41 6.17 4.02
CA GLU A 235 2.13 6.12 5.45
C GLU A 235 1.47 4.79 5.86
N GLN A 236 0.64 4.21 4.98
CA GLN A 236 0.14 2.84 5.15
C GLN A 236 1.30 1.83 5.22
N LEU A 237 2.25 1.92 4.28
CA LEU A 237 3.42 1.05 4.26
C LEU A 237 4.30 1.25 5.48
N PHE A 238 4.55 2.50 5.89
CA PHE A 238 5.31 2.81 7.10
C PHE A 238 4.67 2.18 8.34
N ALA A 239 3.38 2.41 8.55
CA ALA A 239 2.65 1.85 9.67
C ALA A 239 2.64 0.30 9.65
N SER A 240 2.53 -0.30 8.47
CA SER A 240 2.60 -1.76 8.30
C SER A 240 3.99 -2.31 8.65
N VAL A 241 5.07 -1.65 8.21
CA VAL A 241 6.46 -2.01 8.55
C VAL A 241 6.68 -1.99 10.06
N GLU A 242 6.26 -0.91 10.73
CA GLU A 242 6.39 -0.81 12.19
C GLU A 242 5.65 -1.93 12.93
N ARG A 243 4.44 -2.26 12.48
CA ARG A 243 3.65 -3.32 13.11
C ARG A 243 4.25 -4.71 12.89
N ILE A 244 4.76 -4.99 11.69
CA ILE A 244 5.45 -6.26 11.39
C ILE A 244 6.68 -6.42 12.30
N GLU A 245 7.50 -5.38 12.42
CA GLU A 245 8.69 -5.39 13.28
C GLU A 245 8.33 -5.59 14.76
N LYS A 246 7.35 -4.83 15.26
CA LYS A 246 6.84 -4.94 16.64
C LYS A 246 6.25 -6.33 16.93
N ASN A 247 5.73 -7.03 15.92
CA ASN A 247 5.21 -8.40 16.08
C ASN A 247 6.31 -9.47 16.20
N GLY A 248 7.55 -9.12 15.87
CA GLY A 248 8.75 -9.95 15.96
C GLY A 248 9.13 -10.68 14.66
N LEU A 249 10.35 -10.48 14.17
CA LEU A 249 10.87 -11.07 12.92
C LEU A 249 11.39 -12.50 13.14
N LYS A 250 10.49 -13.47 13.33
CA LYS A 250 10.81 -14.82 13.81
C LYS A 250 11.24 -15.85 12.76
N ASN A 251 11.04 -15.57 11.48
CA ASN A 251 11.40 -16.45 10.38
C ASN A 251 11.66 -15.65 9.10
N ASP A 252 12.23 -16.34 8.11
CA ASP A 252 12.65 -15.73 6.86
C ASP A 252 11.48 -15.13 6.07
N MET A 253 10.27 -15.69 6.16
CA MET A 253 9.08 -15.15 5.48
C MET A 253 8.68 -13.79 6.04
N ILE A 254 8.73 -13.62 7.36
CA ILE A 254 8.45 -12.33 8.01
C ILE A 254 9.54 -11.32 7.63
N LEU A 255 10.80 -11.74 7.64
CA LEU A 255 11.93 -10.89 7.27
C LEU A 255 11.86 -10.42 5.81
N GLU A 256 11.59 -11.35 4.88
CA GLU A 256 11.39 -11.04 3.46
C GLU A 256 10.24 -10.05 3.26
N ARG A 257 9.11 -10.26 3.95
CA ARG A 257 7.96 -9.35 3.89
C ARG A 257 8.27 -7.96 4.45
N TYR A 258 8.98 -7.91 5.58
CA TYR A 258 9.40 -6.67 6.22
C TYR A 258 10.35 -5.86 5.32
N GLU A 259 11.40 -6.50 4.79
CA GLU A 259 12.37 -5.83 3.92
C GLU A 259 11.74 -5.42 2.57
N GLY A 260 10.89 -6.26 1.98
CA GLY A 260 10.16 -5.91 0.76
C GLY A 260 9.28 -4.65 0.94
N LYS A 261 8.55 -4.55 2.05
CA LYS A 261 7.75 -3.35 2.36
C LYS A 261 8.62 -2.12 2.63
N LYS A 262 9.77 -2.27 3.29
CA LYS A 262 10.74 -1.17 3.49
C LYS A 262 11.28 -0.66 2.16
N GLN A 263 11.65 -1.55 1.25
CA GLN A 263 12.12 -1.18 -0.08
C GLN A 263 11.03 -0.43 -0.87
N GLN A 264 9.78 -0.92 -0.82
CA GLN A 264 8.65 -0.24 -1.44
C GLN A 264 8.40 1.16 -0.84
N LEU A 265 8.48 1.30 0.49
CA LEU A 265 8.36 2.60 1.17
C LEU A 265 9.45 3.58 0.72
N VAL A 266 10.70 3.12 0.66
CA VAL A 266 11.84 3.92 0.19
C VAL A 266 11.60 4.38 -1.25
N TYR A 267 11.16 3.48 -2.13
CA TYR A 267 10.84 3.80 -3.52
C TYR A 267 9.76 4.88 -3.63
N LEU A 268 8.64 4.74 -2.91
CA LEU A 268 7.55 5.73 -2.96
C LEU A 268 7.99 7.09 -2.43
N ARG A 269 8.73 7.14 -1.31
CA ARG A 269 9.28 8.39 -0.78
C ARG A 269 10.23 9.06 -1.78
N GLN A 270 11.10 8.28 -2.42
CA GLN A 270 11.98 8.80 -3.47
C GLN A 270 11.19 9.33 -4.67
N LYS A 271 10.15 8.61 -5.13
CA LYS A 271 9.26 9.05 -6.21
C LYS A 271 8.60 10.39 -5.89
N THR A 272 8.00 10.53 -4.70
CA THR A 272 7.40 11.79 -4.25
C THR A 272 8.42 12.91 -4.14
N ASN A 273 9.63 12.64 -3.66
CA ASN A 273 10.70 13.63 -3.62
C ASN A 273 11.14 14.08 -5.02
N ILE A 274 11.15 13.17 -6.00
CA ILE A 274 11.42 13.51 -7.40
C ILE A 274 10.29 14.39 -7.98
N GLU A 275 9.03 14.10 -7.68
CA GLU A 275 7.89 14.94 -8.09
C GLU A 275 8.02 16.37 -7.51
N LYS A 276 8.38 16.49 -6.22
CA LYS A 276 8.67 17.79 -5.59
C LYS A 276 9.86 18.50 -6.26
N LEU A 277 10.93 17.78 -6.56
CA LEU A 277 12.09 18.32 -7.26
C LEU A 277 11.71 18.85 -8.64
N ASN A 278 10.90 18.13 -9.40
CA ASN A 278 10.41 18.56 -10.71
C ASN A 278 9.56 19.82 -10.60
N ALA A 279 8.69 19.95 -9.59
CA ALA A 279 7.93 21.17 -9.35
C ALA A 279 8.84 22.37 -9.05
N ILE A 280 9.90 22.18 -8.25
CA ILE A 280 10.91 23.22 -7.98
C ILE A 280 11.62 23.64 -9.27
N VAL A 281 11.96 22.70 -10.14
CA VAL A 281 12.60 23.01 -11.43
C VAL A 281 11.69 23.85 -12.32
N ILE A 282 10.39 23.58 -12.33
CA ILE A 282 9.41 24.38 -13.09
C ILE A 282 9.40 25.83 -12.59
N GLU A 283 9.31 26.04 -11.27
CA GLU A 283 9.33 27.38 -10.68
C GLU A 283 10.68 28.10 -10.88
N MET A 284 11.80 27.38 -10.75
CA MET A 284 13.12 27.92 -11.03
C MET A 284 13.22 28.39 -12.48
N ASN A 285 12.76 27.59 -13.45
CA ASN A 285 12.78 27.96 -14.86
C ASN A 285 11.94 29.21 -15.13
N LYS A 286 10.75 29.32 -14.52
CA LYS A 286 9.92 30.52 -14.58
C LYS A 286 10.65 31.74 -14.03
N ALA A 287 11.31 31.62 -12.88
CA ALA A 287 12.07 32.71 -12.28
C ALA A 287 13.25 33.14 -13.15
N VAL A 288 13.97 32.18 -13.76
CA VAL A 288 15.07 32.46 -14.67
C VAL A 288 14.59 33.21 -15.93
N VAL A 289 13.42 32.84 -16.48
CA VAL A 289 12.82 33.58 -17.61
C VAL A 289 12.52 35.03 -17.21
N LEU A 290 11.85 35.25 -16.09
CA LEU A 290 11.52 36.59 -15.58
C LEU A 290 12.79 37.42 -15.27
N LEU A 291 13.80 36.78 -14.67
CA LEU A 291 15.09 37.42 -14.41
C LEU A 291 15.78 37.85 -15.71
N ASN A 292 15.77 36.99 -16.74
CA ASN A 292 16.32 37.31 -18.05
C ASN A 292 15.56 38.43 -18.77
N GLU A 293 14.23 38.52 -18.59
CA GLU A 293 13.43 39.66 -19.06
C GLU A 293 13.85 40.95 -18.39
N PHE A 294 14.01 40.96 -17.06
CA PHE A 294 14.53 42.11 -16.33
C PHE A 294 15.95 42.49 -16.80
N ILE A 295 16.85 41.52 -16.98
CA ILE A 295 18.22 41.76 -17.43
C ILE A 295 18.22 42.41 -18.82
N ARG A 296 17.40 41.91 -19.76
CA ARG A 296 17.25 42.53 -21.09
C ARG A 296 16.73 43.96 -20.99
N TYR A 297 15.73 44.20 -20.15
CA TYR A 297 15.19 45.54 -19.90
C TYR A 297 16.23 46.49 -19.29
N ARG A 298 17.02 46.03 -18.33
CA ARG A 298 18.14 46.77 -17.74
C ARG A 298 19.24 47.07 -18.76
N ASN A 299 19.59 46.09 -19.59
CA ASN A 299 20.58 46.26 -20.67
C ASN A 299 20.10 47.26 -21.73
N ASN A 300 18.78 47.34 -21.95
CA ASN A 300 18.14 48.38 -22.75
C ASN A 300 17.93 49.70 -21.99
N LYS A 301 18.61 49.89 -20.86
CA LYS A 301 18.63 51.12 -20.05
C LYS A 301 17.24 51.56 -19.58
N PHE A 302 16.37 50.60 -19.25
CA PHE A 302 14.99 50.83 -18.82
C PHE A 302 14.15 51.58 -19.86
N ASN A 303 14.23 51.11 -21.11
CA ASN A 303 13.41 51.56 -22.22
C ASN A 303 12.52 50.41 -22.72
N PRO A 304 11.19 50.58 -22.86
CA PRO A 304 10.39 51.80 -22.61
C PRO A 304 10.36 52.19 -21.11
N ALA A 305 10.04 53.45 -20.82
CA ALA A 305 9.97 53.91 -19.44
C ALA A 305 8.79 53.25 -18.70
N LEU A 306 9.08 52.53 -17.61
CA LEU A 306 8.10 51.98 -16.67
C LEU A 306 8.09 52.78 -15.36
N SER A 307 7.04 52.64 -14.57
CA SER A 307 6.95 53.21 -13.23
C SER A 307 7.97 52.57 -12.27
N ASP A 308 8.33 53.29 -11.21
CA ASP A 308 9.25 52.78 -10.18
C ASP A 308 8.75 51.47 -9.56
N SER A 309 7.44 51.32 -9.37
CA SER A 309 6.81 50.08 -8.89
C SER A 309 6.93 48.93 -9.89
N GLU A 310 6.76 49.18 -11.18
CA GLU A 310 6.91 48.15 -12.21
C GLU A 310 8.36 47.68 -12.31
N ILE A 311 9.32 48.61 -12.30
CA ILE A 311 10.76 48.28 -12.31
C ILE A 311 11.12 47.45 -11.08
N SER A 312 10.61 47.82 -9.90
CA SER A 312 10.79 47.02 -8.68
C SER A 312 10.19 45.62 -8.83
N SER A 313 8.96 45.51 -9.29
CA SER A 313 8.26 44.22 -9.43
C SER A 313 8.97 43.28 -10.40
N MET A 314 9.55 43.80 -11.49
CA MET A 314 10.28 43.00 -12.48
C MET A 314 11.47 42.22 -11.89
N ILE A 315 12.10 42.73 -10.82
CA ILE A 315 13.21 42.04 -10.16
C ILE A 315 12.83 41.36 -8.85
N GLU A 316 11.91 41.92 -8.08
CA GLU A 316 11.48 41.30 -6.82
C GLU A 316 10.73 39.99 -7.07
N THR A 317 9.90 39.93 -8.12
CA THR A 317 9.13 38.71 -8.45
C THR A 317 10.02 37.48 -8.70
N PRO A 318 10.99 37.49 -9.65
CA PRO A 318 11.88 36.34 -9.84
C PRO A 318 12.73 36.04 -8.60
N LYS A 319 13.14 37.06 -7.84
CA LYS A 319 13.92 36.87 -6.60
C LYS A 319 13.11 36.11 -5.55
N GLU A 320 11.86 36.50 -5.30
CA GLU A 320 10.97 35.80 -4.35
C GLU A 320 10.71 34.35 -4.77
N ILE A 321 10.50 34.08 -6.06
CA ILE A 321 10.35 32.71 -6.56
C ILE A 321 11.64 31.91 -6.29
N LEU A 322 12.82 32.48 -6.55
CA LEU A 322 14.11 31.82 -6.30
C LEU A 322 14.37 31.54 -4.82
N ILE A 323 13.99 32.46 -3.92
CA ILE A 323 14.04 32.24 -2.46
C ILE A 323 13.15 31.04 -2.09
N ASN A 324 11.93 30.99 -2.62
CA ASN A 324 11.02 29.86 -2.38
C ASN A 324 11.59 28.55 -2.95
N CYS A 325 12.16 28.56 -4.15
CA CYS A 325 12.86 27.40 -4.72
C CYS A 325 14.00 26.94 -3.81
N GLN A 326 14.80 27.87 -3.27
CA GLN A 326 15.91 27.57 -2.37
C GLN A 326 15.43 26.92 -1.08
N ASN A 327 14.41 27.49 -0.42
CA ASN A 327 13.84 26.92 0.79
C ASN A 327 13.25 25.53 0.54
N ASN A 328 12.50 25.37 -0.55
CA ASN A 328 11.85 24.11 -0.88
C ASN A 328 12.85 23.02 -1.21
N ILE A 329 13.94 23.30 -1.93
CA ILE A 329 14.90 22.26 -2.34
C ILE A 329 15.68 21.66 -1.16
N TYR A 330 15.88 22.42 -0.07
CA TYR A 330 16.48 21.88 1.16
C TYR A 330 15.51 21.04 1.99
N SER A 331 14.20 21.16 1.76
CA SER A 331 13.18 20.31 2.37
C SER A 331 12.94 18.99 1.61
N VAL A 332 13.47 18.85 0.39
CA VAL A 332 13.36 17.62 -0.40
C VAL A 332 14.22 16.53 0.24
N GLY A 333 13.60 15.40 0.58
CA GLY A 333 14.30 14.24 1.11
C GLY A 333 15.14 13.52 0.06
N SER A 334 15.60 12.29 0.37
CA SER A 334 16.38 11.49 -0.58
C SER A 334 15.60 11.21 -1.87
N VAL A 335 16.24 11.45 -3.03
CA VAL A 335 15.73 11.18 -4.39
C VAL A 335 16.34 9.91 -5.00
N GLY A 336 17.04 9.12 -4.19
CA GLY A 336 17.79 7.94 -4.64
C GLY A 336 19.17 8.29 -5.21
N SER A 337 20.05 7.30 -5.27
CA SER A 337 21.44 7.47 -5.73
C SER A 337 21.53 7.96 -7.18
N GLN A 338 20.65 7.46 -8.05
CA GLN A 338 20.61 7.80 -9.47
C GLN A 338 20.31 9.28 -9.73
N ASN A 339 19.50 9.93 -8.87
CA ASN A 339 19.11 11.33 -9.04
C ASN A 339 19.89 12.31 -8.15
N LYS A 340 20.79 11.80 -7.29
CA LYS A 340 21.53 12.61 -6.32
C LYS A 340 22.33 13.73 -7.01
N ALA A 341 23.08 13.40 -8.06
CA ALA A 341 23.88 14.37 -8.80
C ALA A 341 23.01 15.47 -9.46
N ASN A 342 21.85 15.08 -10.01
CA ASN A 342 20.91 16.02 -10.59
C ASN A 342 20.34 16.98 -9.54
N ALA A 343 19.92 16.47 -8.38
CA ALA A 343 19.42 17.29 -7.29
C ALA A 343 20.47 18.31 -6.79
N GLU A 344 21.73 17.91 -6.65
CA GLU A 344 22.81 18.83 -6.28
C GLU A 344 23.09 19.89 -7.37
N SER A 345 23.00 19.52 -8.65
CA SER A 345 23.11 20.47 -9.76
C SER A 345 22.00 21.53 -9.74
N ILE A 346 20.76 21.12 -9.44
CA ILE A 346 19.62 22.04 -9.33
C ILE A 346 19.81 22.98 -8.14
N LYS A 347 20.26 22.48 -6.97
CA LYS A 347 20.58 23.34 -5.81
C LYS A 347 21.59 24.43 -6.17
N LYS A 348 22.67 24.04 -6.86
CA LYS A 348 23.69 24.98 -7.33
C LYS A 348 23.09 26.01 -8.30
N SER A 349 22.26 25.58 -9.24
CA SER A 349 21.64 26.45 -10.25
C SER A 349 20.70 27.48 -9.61
N ILE A 350 19.89 27.07 -8.63
CA ILE A 350 19.05 27.98 -7.84
C ILE A 350 19.92 29.00 -7.11
N GLY A 351 20.99 28.57 -6.45
CA GLY A 351 21.91 29.46 -5.74
C GLY A 351 22.52 30.52 -6.65
N VAL A 352 23.00 30.12 -7.83
CA VAL A 352 23.56 31.06 -8.82
C VAL A 352 22.51 32.06 -9.31
N ALA A 353 21.32 31.59 -9.68
CA ALA A 353 20.25 32.46 -10.15
C ALA A 353 19.78 33.43 -9.05
N LEU A 354 19.69 32.97 -7.80
CA LEU A 354 19.31 33.81 -6.67
C LEU A 354 20.35 34.91 -6.41
N SER A 355 21.65 34.57 -6.38
CA SER A 355 22.71 35.58 -6.21
C SER A 355 22.67 36.64 -7.33
N GLN A 356 22.39 36.23 -8.57
CA GLN A 356 22.22 37.16 -9.68
C GLN A 356 20.99 38.06 -9.49
N ALA A 357 19.85 37.50 -9.05
CA ALA A 357 18.65 38.27 -8.75
C ALA A 357 18.86 39.27 -7.61
N GLU A 358 19.61 38.90 -6.56
CA GLU A 358 19.97 39.79 -5.45
C GLU A 358 20.85 40.96 -5.90
N GLU A 359 21.86 40.72 -6.75
CA GLU A 359 22.70 41.78 -7.32
C GLU A 359 21.86 42.80 -8.09
N HIS A 360 20.95 42.31 -8.94
CA HIS A 360 20.04 43.14 -9.72
C HIS A 360 19.03 43.89 -8.84
N SER A 361 18.49 43.24 -7.80
CA SER A 361 17.59 43.86 -6.82
C SER A 361 18.29 45.00 -6.08
N LEU A 362 19.55 44.81 -5.69
CA LEU A 362 20.36 45.86 -5.06
C LEU A 362 20.59 47.03 -6.00
N PHE A 363 20.86 46.77 -7.28
CA PHE A 363 20.95 47.84 -8.29
C PHE A 363 19.64 48.62 -8.41
N VAL A 364 18.50 47.95 -8.50
CA VAL A 364 17.19 48.61 -8.60
C VAL A 364 16.90 49.44 -7.36
N LYS A 365 17.13 48.90 -6.16
CA LYS A 365 16.98 49.64 -4.91
C LYS A 365 17.83 50.90 -4.89
N ASN A 366 19.09 50.82 -5.32
CA ASN A 366 19.97 51.98 -5.44
C ASN A 366 19.44 52.96 -6.50
N TYR A 367 19.10 52.48 -7.70
CA TYR A 367 18.56 53.29 -8.81
C TYR A 367 17.32 54.09 -8.39
N LEU A 368 16.36 53.43 -7.76
CA LEU A 368 15.12 54.05 -7.32
C LEU A 368 15.32 55.07 -6.19
N SER A 369 16.37 54.91 -5.36
CA SER A 369 16.74 55.89 -4.33
C SER A 369 17.29 57.22 -4.87
N LYS A 370 17.68 57.28 -6.16
CA LYS A 370 18.29 58.46 -6.78
C LYS A 370 17.26 59.33 -7.52
N SER A 371 17.58 60.62 -7.68
CA SER A 371 16.79 61.54 -8.50
C SER A 371 16.80 61.12 -9.98
N LYS A 372 15.77 61.54 -10.74
CA LYS A 372 15.64 61.20 -12.18
C LYS A 372 16.85 61.61 -13.03
N ILE A 373 17.55 62.68 -12.64
CA ILE A 373 18.76 63.14 -13.33
C ILE A 373 19.92 62.18 -13.08
N VAL A 374 20.16 61.81 -11.81
CA VAL A 374 21.24 60.89 -11.42
C VAL A 374 21.00 59.48 -12.00
N ARG A 375 19.75 59.03 -12.07
CA ARG A 375 19.39 57.75 -12.70
C ARG A 375 19.91 57.61 -14.14
N LYS A 376 19.95 58.70 -14.92
CA LYS A 376 20.45 58.69 -16.31
C LYS A 376 21.95 58.38 -16.41
N THR A 377 22.72 58.72 -15.38
CA THR A 377 24.18 58.49 -15.35
C THR A 377 24.55 57.08 -14.87
N MET A 378 23.61 56.32 -14.30
CA MET A 378 23.83 54.96 -13.78
C MET A 378 23.97 53.89 -14.88
N PHE A 379 23.71 54.22 -16.14
CA PHE A 379 23.83 53.32 -17.29
C PHE A 379 25.03 53.58 -18.20
N SER A 380 25.79 54.66 -17.95
CA SER A 380 27.05 54.96 -18.65
C SER A 380 28.18 54.18 -17.99
N LYS A 381 28.82 53.25 -18.73
CA LYS A 381 30.02 52.54 -18.25
C LYS A 381 31.08 53.55 -17.80
N ALA A 382 31.63 53.37 -16.60
CA ALA A 382 32.95 53.87 -16.28
C ALA A 382 33.95 53.24 -17.27
N VAL A 383 34.61 54.07 -18.08
CA VAL A 383 35.77 53.67 -18.86
C VAL A 383 36.89 53.39 -17.86
N GLN A 384 37.15 52.12 -17.56
CA GLN A 384 38.33 51.72 -16.81
C GLN A 384 39.57 51.99 -17.68
N PHE A 385 40.37 52.97 -17.28
CA PHE A 385 41.74 53.12 -17.75
C PHE A 385 42.52 51.85 -17.35
N ARG A 386 42.84 50.98 -18.31
CA ARG A 386 43.95 50.05 -18.18
C ARG A 386 45.24 50.86 -18.34
N VAL A 387 45.91 51.14 -17.23
CA VAL A 387 47.33 51.49 -17.24
C VAL A 387 48.13 50.19 -17.30
N ARG A 388 49.19 50.23 -18.12
CA ARG A 388 50.01 49.12 -18.64
C ARG A 388 50.56 48.17 -17.59
#